data_AF-A0A158DTF9-F1
#
_entry.id   AF-A0A158DTF9-F1
#
_cell.length_a   1.000
_cell.length_b   1.000
_cell.length_c   1.000
_cell.angle_alpha   90.00
_cell.angle_beta   90.00
_cell.angle_gamma   90.00
#
_symmetry.space_group_name_H-M   'P 1'
#
loop_
_entity.id
_entity.type
_entity.pdbx_description
1 polymer ?
#
loop_
_entity_poly.entity_id
_entity_poly.type
_entity_poly.pdbx_seq_one_letter_code
_entity_poly.pdbx_strand_id
1 'polypeptide(L)'
;MKKAVRGMVVLAGLAVFGTAQAADWVQFATMSKGGGAVIYADNASIKKQTGGTLTAWIKTEFRKPQVLGGQTYVSTTHLERVDCSSRQISTGTMIWYGQDGAVVHQEPGFGPMGEPAPETIGESILNLFCPT
;
A
#
# COMPACT_ATOMS: atom_id res chain seq x y z
N MET A 1 -2.20 -23.32 -66.22
CA MET A 1 -1.52 -23.13 -64.92
C MET A 1 -2.15 -21.95 -64.20
N LYS A 2 -3.01 -22.18 -63.20
CA LYS A 2 -3.73 -21.13 -62.47
C LYS A 2 -2.92 -20.78 -61.22
N LYS A 3 -2.30 -19.59 -61.16
CA LYS A 3 -1.56 -19.13 -59.98
C LYS A 3 -2.55 -18.56 -58.97
N ALA A 4 -2.71 -19.24 -57.84
CA ALA A 4 -3.50 -18.77 -56.71
C ALA A 4 -2.77 -17.59 -56.06
N VAL A 5 -3.39 -16.42 -56.07
CA VAL A 5 -2.95 -15.24 -55.30
C VAL A 5 -3.35 -15.49 -53.85
N ARG A 6 -2.36 -15.83 -53.01
CA ARG A 6 -2.52 -15.90 -51.55
C ARG A 6 -2.62 -14.48 -51.01
N GLY A 7 -3.82 -14.07 -50.62
CA GLY A 7 -4.05 -12.81 -49.92
C GLY A 7 -3.33 -12.80 -48.57
N MET A 8 -2.53 -11.77 -48.33
CA MET A 8 -1.86 -11.51 -47.06
C MET A 8 -2.85 -10.74 -46.16
N VAL A 9 -3.45 -11.44 -45.20
CA VAL A 9 -4.26 -10.81 -44.15
C VAL A 9 -3.28 -10.22 -43.14
N VAL A 10 -3.18 -8.89 -43.10
CA VAL A 10 -2.46 -8.17 -42.05
C VAL A 10 -3.36 -8.11 -40.82
N LEU A 11 -3.06 -8.93 -39.81
CA LEU A 11 -3.64 -8.80 -38.48
C LEU A 11 -3.04 -7.56 -37.80
N ALA A 12 -3.77 -6.45 -37.83
CA ALA A 12 -3.48 -5.28 -37.00
C ALA A 12 -3.87 -5.61 -35.55
N GLY A 13 -2.89 -6.08 -34.76
CA GLY A 13 -3.05 -6.24 -33.31
C GLY A 13 -3.17 -4.88 -32.64
N LEU A 14 -4.37 -4.51 -32.17
CA LEU A 14 -4.54 -3.42 -31.23
C LEU A 14 -3.85 -3.81 -29.91
N ALA A 15 -2.63 -3.31 -29.71
CA ALA A 15 -2.03 -3.29 -28.40
C ALA A 15 -2.84 -2.34 -27.51
N VAL A 16 -3.66 -2.89 -26.63
CA VAL A 16 -4.29 -2.13 -25.54
C VAL A 16 -3.17 -1.80 -24.57
N PHE A 17 -2.59 -0.60 -24.68
CA PHE A 17 -1.68 -0.04 -23.70
C PHE A 17 -2.47 0.29 -22.43
N GLY A 18 -2.72 -0.71 -21.60
CA GLY A 18 -3.13 -0.47 -20.23
C GLY A 18 -2.01 0.29 -19.52
N THR A 19 -2.32 1.47 -18.98
CA THR A 19 -1.39 2.18 -18.10
C THR A 19 -1.25 1.39 -16.81
N ALA A 20 -0.23 0.53 -16.75
CA ALA A 20 0.19 -0.05 -15.48
C ALA A 20 0.67 1.12 -14.61
N GLN A 21 -0.17 1.60 -13.69
CA GLN A 21 0.28 2.54 -12.67
C GLN A 21 1.27 1.79 -11.77
N ALA A 22 2.55 2.07 -11.97
CA ALA A 22 3.59 1.62 -11.08
C ALA A 22 3.34 2.21 -9.68
N ALA A 23 3.66 1.46 -8.64
CA ALA A 23 3.60 1.97 -7.28
C ALA A 23 4.55 3.16 -7.11
N ASP A 24 4.10 4.19 -6.40
CA ASP A 24 4.82 5.45 -6.18
C ASP A 24 5.04 5.65 -4.67
N TRP A 25 5.97 4.86 -4.11
CA TRP A 25 6.26 4.85 -2.68
C TRP A 25 7.08 6.07 -2.26
N VAL A 26 6.46 6.97 -1.50
CA VAL A 26 7.09 8.18 -0.98
C VAL A 26 7.30 8.05 0.52
N GLN A 27 8.53 8.23 0.99
CA GLN A 27 8.85 8.26 2.42
C GLN A 27 8.23 9.51 3.07
N PHE A 28 7.53 9.34 4.19
CA PHE A 28 6.96 10.47 4.93
C PHE A 28 7.34 10.50 6.42
N ALA A 29 7.82 9.39 6.98
CA ALA A 29 8.22 9.35 8.38
C ALA A 29 9.39 8.41 8.64
N THR A 30 10.07 8.64 9.75
CA THR A 30 11.08 7.75 10.33
C THR A 30 10.84 7.67 11.82
N MET A 31 10.79 6.46 12.36
CA MET A 31 10.66 6.24 13.79
C MET A 31 11.97 5.74 14.39
N SER A 32 12.25 6.17 15.62
CA SER A 32 13.41 5.70 16.39
C SER A 32 13.03 4.68 17.47
N LYS A 33 11.77 4.67 17.92
CA LYS A 33 11.26 3.69 18.90
C LYS A 33 11.10 2.30 18.27
N GLY A 34 11.09 1.24 19.09
CA GLY A 34 10.80 -0.12 18.64
C GLY A 34 11.85 -0.75 17.71
N GLY A 35 13.10 -0.29 17.76
CA GLY A 35 14.17 -0.76 16.85
C GLY A 35 14.28 0.05 15.55
N GLY A 36 13.37 1.01 15.36
CA GLY A 36 13.38 1.99 14.28
C GLY A 36 12.80 1.49 12.96
N ALA A 37 12.17 2.38 12.22
CA ALA A 37 11.51 2.07 10.94
C ALA A 37 11.48 3.28 10.02
N VAL A 38 11.36 3.02 8.71
CA VAL A 38 11.06 4.01 7.67
C VAL A 38 9.66 3.73 7.14
N ILE A 39 8.84 4.77 7.00
CA ILE A 39 7.44 4.63 6.62
C ILE A 39 7.19 5.38 5.31
N TYR A 40 6.50 4.71 4.40
CA TYR A 40 6.19 5.16 3.05
C TYR A 40 4.70 5.10 2.79
N ALA A 41 4.20 6.02 1.97
CA ALA A 41 2.85 5.98 1.41
C ALA A 41 2.93 5.78 -0.10
N ASP A 42 2.10 4.91 -0.66
CA ASP A 42 1.97 4.78 -2.11
C ASP A 42 1.03 5.87 -2.64
N ASN A 43 1.60 6.91 -3.24
CA ASN A 43 0.86 8.06 -3.75
C ASN A 43 -0.11 7.66 -4.86
N ALA A 44 0.23 6.65 -5.68
CA ALA A 44 -0.65 6.11 -6.72
C ALA A 44 -1.86 5.37 -6.15
N SER A 45 -1.82 4.95 -4.89
CA SER A 45 -2.91 4.22 -4.24
C SER A 45 -3.95 5.12 -3.57
N ILE A 46 -3.70 6.42 -3.44
CA ILE A 46 -4.57 7.34 -2.70
C ILE A 46 -5.91 7.46 -3.42
N LYS A 47 -6.98 7.09 -2.74
CA LYS A 47 -8.36 7.12 -3.27
C LYS A 47 -9.31 7.76 -2.28
N LYS A 48 -10.13 8.69 -2.78
CA LYS A 48 -11.32 9.16 -2.06
C LYS A 48 -12.38 8.07 -2.09
N GLN A 49 -12.99 7.83 -0.95
CA GLN A 49 -14.10 6.90 -0.80
C GLN A 49 -15.41 7.66 -0.63
N THR A 50 -16.52 6.98 -0.91
CA THR A 50 -17.85 7.47 -0.54
C THR A 50 -17.91 7.66 0.97
N GLY A 51 -18.46 8.79 1.42
CA GLY A 51 -18.49 9.16 2.85
C GLY A 51 -17.32 10.03 3.31
N GLY A 52 -16.50 10.56 2.39
CA GLY A 52 -15.52 11.60 2.70
C GLY A 52 -14.19 11.10 3.27
N THR A 53 -14.01 9.77 3.35
CA THR A 53 -12.74 9.17 3.78
C THR A 53 -11.76 9.00 2.63
N LEU A 54 -10.48 8.85 2.98
CA LEU A 54 -9.40 8.53 2.07
C LEU A 54 -8.91 7.11 2.36
N THR A 55 -8.39 6.43 1.35
CA THR A 55 -7.62 5.19 1.55
C THR A 55 -6.29 5.26 0.83
N ALA A 56 -5.24 4.71 1.43
CA ALA A 56 -3.92 4.62 0.83
C ALA A 56 -3.17 3.39 1.36
N TRP A 57 -2.33 2.79 0.53
CA TRP A 57 -1.38 1.77 0.97
C TRP A 57 -0.18 2.43 1.65
N ILE A 58 0.16 1.91 2.81
CA ILE A 58 1.29 2.30 3.64
C ILE A 58 2.25 1.13 3.72
N LYS A 59 3.55 1.41 3.63
CA LYS A 59 4.62 0.43 3.85
C LYS A 59 5.49 0.87 5.02
N THR A 60 5.82 -0.08 5.89
CA THR A 60 6.78 0.11 6.97
C THR A 60 7.96 -0.83 6.75
N GLU A 61 9.17 -0.28 6.69
CA GLU A 61 10.42 -1.04 6.62
C GLU A 61 11.14 -0.93 7.96
N PHE A 62 11.32 -2.05 8.64
CA PHE A 62 11.95 -2.09 9.95
C PHE A 62 13.46 -2.16 9.83
N ARG A 63 14.19 -1.37 10.64
CA ARG A 63 15.66 -1.41 10.66
C ARG A 63 16.22 -2.70 11.27
N LYS A 64 15.39 -3.40 12.04
CA LYS A 64 15.71 -4.69 12.66
C LYS A 64 14.55 -5.65 12.40
N PRO A 65 14.82 -6.94 12.16
CA PRO A 65 13.76 -7.94 12.04
C PRO A 65 12.85 -7.95 13.27
N GLN A 66 11.57 -8.12 13.02
CA GLN A 66 10.51 -8.22 14.02
C GLN A 66 9.98 -9.65 14.07
N VAL A 67 9.31 -10.02 15.18
CA VAL A 67 8.75 -11.37 15.36
C VAL A 67 7.25 -11.30 15.63
N LEU A 68 6.47 -12.09 14.88
CA LEU A 68 5.04 -12.28 15.09
C LEU A 68 4.72 -13.77 14.98
N GLY A 69 4.10 -14.36 16.00
CA GLY A 69 3.71 -15.78 15.97
C GLY A 69 4.87 -16.75 15.72
N GLY A 70 6.11 -16.39 16.11
CA GLY A 70 7.32 -17.16 15.84
C GLY A 70 7.90 -16.98 14.43
N GLN A 71 7.23 -16.25 13.54
CA GLN A 71 7.73 -15.88 12.22
C GLN A 71 8.47 -14.54 12.28
N THR A 72 9.56 -14.44 11.53
CA THR A 72 10.35 -13.20 11.42
C THR A 72 9.91 -12.41 10.20
N TYR A 73 9.72 -11.10 10.35
CA TYR A 73 9.40 -10.20 9.25
C TYR A 73 10.28 -8.94 9.29
N VAL A 74 10.47 -8.31 8.13
CA VAL A 74 11.30 -7.11 7.97
C VAL A 74 10.53 -5.92 7.44
N SER A 75 9.33 -6.15 6.88
CA SER A 75 8.46 -5.08 6.43
C SER A 75 6.99 -5.47 6.54
N THR A 76 6.14 -4.45 6.54
CA THR A 76 4.69 -4.61 6.40
C THR A 76 4.15 -3.70 5.32
N THR A 77 3.05 -4.10 4.71
CA THR A 77 2.23 -3.26 3.84
C THR A 77 0.79 -3.33 4.34
N HIS A 78 0.13 -2.20 4.53
CA HIS A 78 -1.26 -2.15 4.97
C HIS A 78 -2.07 -1.07 4.28
N LEU A 79 -3.36 -1.32 4.10
CA LEU A 79 -4.29 -0.34 3.56
C LEU A 79 -4.83 0.49 4.71
N GLU A 80 -4.57 1.79 4.73
CA GLU A 80 -5.14 2.69 5.73
C GLU A 80 -6.41 3.34 5.19
N ARG A 81 -7.43 3.49 6.04
CA ARG A 81 -8.57 4.39 5.81
C ARG A 81 -8.48 5.55 6.78
N VAL A 82 -8.64 6.77 6.27
CA VAL A 82 -8.49 8.01 7.04
C VAL A 82 -9.73 8.88 6.88
N ASP A 83 -10.26 9.37 8.00
CA ASP A 83 -11.29 10.40 8.06
C ASP A 83 -10.70 11.68 8.66
N CYS A 84 -10.43 12.68 7.83
CA CYS A 84 -9.87 13.95 8.30
C CYS A 84 -10.88 14.82 9.08
N SER A 85 -12.18 14.60 8.92
CA SER A 85 -13.22 15.39 9.60
C SER A 85 -13.32 15.02 11.08
N SER A 86 -13.23 13.72 11.38
CA SER A 86 -13.24 13.18 12.74
C SER A 86 -11.84 12.87 13.28
N ARG A 87 -10.80 13.03 12.46
CA ARG A 87 -9.39 12.72 12.76
C ARG A 87 -9.17 11.26 13.18
N GLN A 88 -9.90 10.34 12.55
CA GLN A 88 -9.84 8.91 12.84
C GLN A 88 -9.19 8.14 11.69
N ILE A 89 -8.58 7.01 12.04
CA ILE A 89 -8.02 6.06 11.08
C ILE A 89 -8.57 4.66 11.32
N SER A 90 -8.46 3.79 10.33
CA SER A 90 -8.71 2.36 10.45
C SER A 90 -7.73 1.61 9.55
N THR A 91 -6.96 0.73 10.17
CA THR A 91 -6.09 -0.17 9.46
C THR A 91 -6.90 -1.30 8.84
N GLY A 92 -6.75 -1.40 7.53
CA GLY A 92 -7.32 -2.40 6.65
C GLY A 92 -6.49 -3.66 6.56
N THR A 93 -6.49 -4.24 5.35
CA THR A 93 -5.68 -5.42 5.07
C THR A 93 -4.22 -5.13 5.37
N MET A 94 -3.59 -5.96 6.20
CA MET A 94 -2.20 -5.86 6.61
C MET A 94 -1.47 -7.14 6.22
N ILE A 95 -0.26 -6.97 5.68
CA ILE A 95 0.57 -8.05 5.15
C ILE A 95 1.98 -7.88 5.72
N TRP A 96 2.54 -8.98 6.21
CA TRP A 96 3.89 -9.05 6.76
C TRP A 96 4.79 -9.82 5.81
N TYR A 97 5.98 -9.28 5.57
CA TYR A 97 6.93 -9.86 4.63
C TYR A 97 8.23 -10.27 5.33
N GLY A 98 8.68 -11.48 5.02
CA GLY A 98 9.99 -12.00 5.39
C GLY A 98 11.13 -11.31 4.64
N GLN A 99 12.36 -11.67 4.99
CA GLN A 99 13.56 -11.07 4.38
C GLN A 99 13.72 -11.39 2.89
N ASP A 100 13.17 -12.51 2.44
CA ASP A 100 13.10 -12.94 1.05
C ASP A 100 11.93 -12.29 0.27
N GLY A 101 11.15 -11.43 0.93
CA GLY A 101 9.95 -10.82 0.37
C GLY A 101 8.73 -11.75 0.34
N ALA A 102 8.82 -12.96 0.91
CA ALA A 102 7.67 -13.85 1.02
C ALA A 102 6.68 -13.33 2.06
N VAL A 103 5.38 -13.55 1.83
CA VAL A 103 4.34 -13.27 2.82
C VAL A 103 4.45 -14.27 3.96
N VAL A 104 4.67 -13.79 5.18
CA VAL A 104 4.74 -14.64 6.39
C VAL A 104 3.45 -14.62 7.20
N HIS A 105 2.66 -13.56 7.07
CA HIS A 105 1.35 -13.41 7.72
C HIS A 105 0.50 -12.40 6.95
N GLN A 106 -0.82 -12.53 7.06
CA GLN A 106 -1.77 -11.59 6.48
C GLN A 106 -3.06 -11.54 7.31
N GLU A 107 -3.55 -10.33 7.53
CA GLU A 107 -4.81 -10.05 8.20
C GLU A 107 -5.69 -9.23 7.26
N PRO A 108 -6.83 -9.77 6.78
CA PRO A 108 -7.70 -9.05 5.88
C PRO A 108 -8.71 -8.17 6.61
N GLY A 109 -9.25 -7.18 5.88
CA GLY A 109 -10.38 -6.37 6.33
C GLY A 109 -10.00 -5.16 7.17
N PHE A 110 -10.97 -4.29 7.44
CA PHE A 110 -10.79 -3.09 8.25
C PHE A 110 -11.20 -3.32 9.70
N GLY A 111 -10.39 -2.82 10.63
CA GLY A 111 -10.78 -2.64 12.02
C GLY A 111 -11.77 -1.49 12.22
N PRO A 112 -12.23 -1.25 13.45
CA PRO A 112 -13.01 -0.06 13.77
C PRO A 112 -12.21 1.22 13.51
N MET A 113 -12.90 2.31 13.15
CA MET A 113 -12.29 3.63 13.11
C MET A 113 -11.96 4.09 14.53
N GLY A 114 -10.81 4.72 14.72
CA GLY A 114 -10.38 5.26 16.00
C GLY A 114 -9.32 6.34 15.86
N GLU A 115 -9.15 7.15 16.89
CA GLU A 115 -8.05 8.12 16.95
C GLU A 115 -6.74 7.36 17.21
N PRO A 116 -5.68 7.60 16.42
CA PRO A 116 -4.39 6.97 16.68
C PRO A 116 -3.76 7.52 17.96
N ALA A 117 -3.09 6.65 18.71
CA ALA A 117 -2.33 7.10 19.87
C ALA A 117 -1.17 8.04 19.47
N PRO A 118 -0.80 9.01 20.31
CA PRO A 118 0.34 9.89 20.04
C PRO A 118 1.66 9.12 19.89
N GLU A 119 2.58 9.69 19.12
CA GLU A 119 3.92 9.16 18.81
C GLU A 119 3.89 7.77 18.15
N THR A 120 2.83 7.46 17.41
CA THR A 120 2.68 6.21 16.66
C THR A 120 2.76 6.42 15.15
N ILE A 121 2.90 5.31 14.41
CA ILE A 121 2.76 5.30 12.95
C ILE A 121 1.38 5.84 12.56
N GLY A 122 0.32 5.46 13.28
CA GLY A 122 -1.04 5.92 13.02
C GLY A 122 -1.18 7.44 13.08
N GLU A 123 -0.59 8.08 14.09
CA GLU A 123 -0.58 9.55 14.18
C GLU A 123 0.20 10.18 13.01
N SER A 124 1.34 9.59 12.65
CA SER A 124 2.14 10.05 11.52
C SER A 124 1.36 9.95 10.20
N ILE A 125 0.59 8.88 10.01
CA ILE A 125 -0.29 8.70 8.84
C ILE A 125 -1.42 9.74 8.85
N LEU A 126 -2.07 9.93 9.99
CA LEU A 126 -3.14 10.92 10.12
C LEU A 126 -2.64 12.33 9.78
N ASN A 127 -1.46 12.72 10.28
CA ASN A 127 -0.87 14.03 10.02
C ASN A 127 -0.39 14.20 8.56
N LEU A 128 0.02 13.11 7.89
CA LEU A 128 0.34 13.14 6.47
C LEU A 128 -0.89 13.51 5.63
N PHE A 129 -2.04 12.88 5.88
CA PHE A 129 -3.23 13.06 5.06
C PHE A 129 -4.14 14.20 5.50
N CYS A 130 -4.08 14.59 6.78
CA CYS A 130 -4.96 15.58 7.38
C CYS A 130 -4.13 16.70 8.03
N PRO A 131 -3.43 17.53 7.23
CA PRO A 131 -2.69 18.67 7.74
C PRO A 131 -3.64 19.67 8.41
N THR A 132 -3.21 20.21 9.55
CA THR A 132 -3.89 21.26 10.31
C THR A 132 -3.81 22.62 9.62
#